data_AF-A0A2J0LV96-F1
#
_entry.id   AF-A0A2J0LV96-F1
#
_cell.length_a   1.000
_cell.length_b   1.000
_cell.length_c   1.000
_cell.angle_alpha   90.00
_cell.angle_beta   90.00
_cell.angle_gamma   90.00
#
_symmetry.space_group_name_H-M   'P 1'
#
loop_
_entity.id
_entity.type
_entity.pdbx_description
1 polymer ?
#
loop_
_entity_poly.entity_id
_entity_poly.type
_entity_poly.pdbx_seq_one_letter_code
_entity_poly.pdbx_strand_id
1 'polypeptide(L)'
;MPAYGHRYRRSMTITDSSTMASQIHSSIKRSSKMNTVTPMGNIGWTLGNDCPYRCKHCYSHIVRNRGRDLTKKDIDRIIQQIVSINVQTVNLGGNEPIFTNGSNPKDTLLPYIIRSLYDAKIVVGLTTAGITLTYLERFYPETLTFINDVDVSLDSPFSEEHNTNRGAPLFNQAIKALDVCDEYGIDHTVVMCGMNWNLSDRHIDELIQLARKHHAFVRINYIKPTELGHTEKIPDAATYYRSADRLLSQCQLVEMGEPLVSVAAGLPHKGCPCGTKSFRIHSITPDGKVPVSPCVYAHDYKIGDLLTDDLADIIQSIPFQIFRSRHEKPQTIDGCSGCQHIESCRGGCASRAYLTEKFKSGKIDLSVRDPYCILDAERSNSERLTIGNIEMFQQPGIVLVHRDYLCTLIAKPK
;
A
#
# COMPACT_ATOMS: atom_id res chain seq x y z
N MET A 1 26.01 -32.71 50.23
CA MET A 1 26.46 -32.36 48.86
C MET A 1 25.38 -32.79 47.88
N PRO A 2 24.82 -31.89 47.06
CA PRO A 2 23.39 -31.60 47.19
C PRO A 2 22.56 -31.65 45.87
N ALA A 3 21.30 -32.02 46.07
CA ALA A 3 20.06 -31.42 45.56
C ALA A 3 19.99 -30.83 44.13
N TYR A 4 19.18 -31.49 43.29
CA TYR A 4 18.59 -30.92 42.09
C TYR A 4 17.56 -29.84 42.47
N GLY A 5 17.92 -28.58 42.25
CA GLY A 5 17.08 -27.41 42.51
C GLY A 5 16.26 -26.99 41.29
N HIS A 6 14.95 -26.81 41.52
CA HIS A 6 14.02 -26.08 40.67
C HIS A 6 14.60 -24.73 40.21
N ARG A 7 14.53 -24.43 38.90
CA ARG A 7 14.60 -23.05 38.40
C ARG A 7 13.29 -22.64 37.76
N TYR A 8 12.63 -21.73 38.45
CA TYR A 8 11.47 -20.95 38.03
C TYR A 8 11.66 -20.32 36.64
N ARG A 9 10.69 -20.55 35.74
CA ARG A 9 10.39 -19.64 34.63
C ARG A 9 9.83 -18.35 35.24
N ARG A 10 10.58 -17.24 35.16
CA ARG A 10 10.01 -15.91 35.39
C ARG A 10 9.34 -15.46 34.09
N SER A 11 8.03 -15.25 34.17
CA SER A 11 7.25 -14.47 33.21
C SER A 11 7.76 -13.04 33.19
N MET A 12 8.19 -12.54 32.04
CA MET A 12 8.25 -11.10 31.80
C MET A 12 6.84 -10.67 31.35
N THR A 13 6.07 -10.17 32.31
CA THR A 13 4.92 -9.31 32.08
C THR A 13 5.40 -8.03 31.38
N ILE A 14 4.91 -7.80 30.18
CA ILE A 14 5.06 -6.53 29.46
C ILE A 14 4.06 -5.56 30.07
N THR A 15 4.54 -4.60 30.85
CA THR A 15 3.76 -3.45 31.32
C THR A 15 4.35 -2.16 30.75
N ASP A 16 3.42 -1.28 30.37
CA ASP A 16 3.53 0.16 30.16
C ASP A 16 4.14 0.71 28.86
N SER A 17 3.22 0.95 27.92
CA SER A 17 3.32 1.80 26.73
C SER A 17 3.28 3.31 27.02
N SER A 18 3.54 3.75 28.26
CA SER A 18 3.35 5.15 28.69
C SER A 18 4.62 6.01 28.66
N THR A 19 5.79 5.48 28.28
CA THR A 19 7.07 6.20 28.37
C THR A 19 7.61 6.80 27.07
N MET A 20 6.94 6.64 25.92
CA MET A 20 7.36 7.30 24.66
C MET A 20 6.79 8.71 24.44
N ALA A 21 5.81 9.15 25.25
CA ALA A 21 5.14 10.43 25.05
C ALA A 21 5.89 11.65 25.66
N SER A 22 6.91 11.45 26.51
CA SER A 22 7.49 12.53 27.32
C SER A 22 8.81 13.11 26.81
N GLN A 23 9.37 12.65 25.69
CA GLN A 23 10.68 13.14 25.18
C GLN A 23 10.62 14.00 23.90
N ILE A 24 9.44 14.39 23.41
CA ILE A 24 9.28 15.25 22.21
C ILE A 24 8.60 16.59 22.55
N HIS A 25 8.75 17.09 23.77
CA HIS A 25 8.17 18.37 24.19
C HIS A 25 9.26 19.39 24.58
N SER A 26 9.93 19.96 23.59
CA SER A 26 10.29 21.38 23.66
C SER A 26 10.56 21.95 22.27
N SER A 27 9.94 23.10 22.00
CA SER A 27 10.24 24.03 20.89
C SER A 27 9.52 23.84 19.55
N ILE A 28 8.20 24.04 19.52
CA ILE A 28 7.53 24.59 18.32
C ILE A 28 6.57 25.69 18.76
N LYS A 29 6.93 26.96 18.49
CA LYS A 29 6.05 28.13 18.63
C LYS A 29 4.89 27.98 17.64
N ARG A 30 3.64 28.04 18.16
CA ARG A 30 2.40 28.03 17.36
C ARG A 30 2.41 29.21 16.37
N SER A 31 2.52 28.90 15.08
CA SER A 31 2.22 29.81 13.99
C SER A 31 0.76 29.60 13.59
N SER A 32 -0.11 30.57 13.91
CA SER A 32 -1.50 30.64 13.46
C SER A 32 -1.56 31.10 12.00
N LYS A 33 -1.48 30.16 11.07
CA LYS A 33 -2.03 30.32 9.72
C LYS A 33 -2.89 29.10 9.46
N MET A 34 -4.18 29.31 9.22
CA MET A 34 -5.06 28.30 8.62
C MET A 34 -4.44 27.94 7.27
N ASN A 35 -3.69 26.84 7.24
CA ASN A 35 -3.28 26.23 5.99
C ASN A 35 -4.56 25.65 5.39
N THR A 36 -4.97 26.19 4.25
CA THR A 36 -5.95 25.57 3.36
C THR A 36 -5.57 24.10 3.19
N VAL A 37 -6.43 23.19 3.63
CA VAL A 37 -6.24 21.75 3.46
C VAL A 37 -6.14 21.52 1.95
N THR A 38 -4.94 21.18 1.46
CA THR A 38 -4.77 20.72 0.09
C THR A 38 -5.71 19.53 -0.09
N PRO A 39 -6.58 19.49 -1.12
CA PRO A 39 -7.49 18.37 -1.32
C PRO A 39 -6.68 17.07 -1.35
N MET A 40 -6.95 16.17 -0.41
CA MET A 40 -6.31 14.85 -0.43
C MET A 40 -7.11 13.95 -1.34
N GLY A 41 -6.48 13.48 -2.43
CA GLY A 41 -7.16 12.83 -3.53
C GLY A 41 -7.62 11.41 -3.21
N ASN A 42 -6.78 10.59 -2.55
CA ASN A 42 -6.94 9.13 -2.55
C ASN A 42 -6.81 8.51 -1.15
N ILE A 43 -7.85 7.81 -0.69
CA ILE A 43 -7.82 7.07 0.58
C ILE A 43 -7.70 5.58 0.34
N GLY A 44 -6.88 4.90 1.14
CA GLY A 44 -7.04 3.48 1.36
C GLY A 44 -7.85 3.22 2.61
N TRP A 45 -8.77 2.27 2.56
CA TRP A 45 -9.48 1.78 3.74
C TRP A 45 -9.22 0.30 3.93
N THR A 46 -8.52 -0.04 5.02
CA THR A 46 -8.36 -1.44 5.46
C THR A 46 -9.65 -1.90 6.13
N LEU A 47 -10.33 -2.86 5.52
CA LEU A 47 -11.61 -3.39 6.02
C LEU A 47 -11.43 -4.67 6.83
N GLY A 48 -12.17 -4.78 7.93
CA GLY A 48 -12.15 -5.93 8.85
C GLY A 48 -10.78 -6.22 9.47
N ASN A 49 -10.72 -7.20 10.38
CA ASN A 49 -9.45 -7.75 10.87
C ASN A 49 -9.17 -9.16 10.31
N ASP A 50 -10.19 -9.81 9.75
CA ASP A 50 -10.11 -11.19 9.30
C ASP A 50 -9.65 -11.29 7.84
N CYS A 51 -8.81 -12.28 7.60
CA CYS A 51 -8.43 -12.73 6.27
C CYS A 51 -7.97 -14.18 6.41
N PRO A 52 -8.56 -15.11 5.64
CA PRO A 52 -8.28 -16.54 5.80
C PRO A 52 -6.86 -16.91 5.34
N TYR A 53 -6.20 -16.03 4.58
CA TYR A 53 -4.91 -16.31 3.96
C TYR A 53 -3.72 -15.97 4.86
N ARG A 54 -2.58 -16.60 4.59
CA ARG A 54 -1.33 -16.46 5.34
C ARG A 54 -0.17 -16.14 4.40
N CYS A 55 -0.37 -15.11 3.59
CA CYS A 55 0.60 -14.70 2.57
C CYS A 55 1.94 -14.33 3.21
N LYS A 56 3.05 -14.86 2.68
CA LYS A 56 4.40 -14.70 3.23
C LYS A 56 4.98 -13.27 3.18
N HIS A 57 4.26 -12.36 2.54
CA HIS A 57 4.65 -10.95 2.32
C HIS A 57 3.60 -9.97 2.85
N CYS A 58 2.62 -10.46 3.63
CA CYS A 58 1.45 -9.69 4.03
C CYS A 58 1.81 -8.56 4.99
N TYR A 59 1.71 -7.32 4.52
CA TYR A 59 2.04 -6.16 5.36
C TYR A 59 1.06 -5.94 6.52
N SER A 60 -0.17 -6.46 6.44
CA SER A 60 -1.18 -6.29 7.49
C SER A 60 -1.15 -7.39 8.54
N HIS A 61 -0.41 -8.48 8.35
CA HIS A 61 -0.47 -9.65 9.23
C HIS A 61 -0.24 -9.31 10.71
N ILE A 62 0.83 -8.58 11.02
CA ILE A 62 1.18 -8.17 12.39
C ILE A 62 0.19 -7.23 13.08
N VAL A 63 -0.71 -6.60 12.32
CA VAL A 63 -1.67 -5.62 12.85
C VAL A 63 -3.12 -6.11 12.73
N ARG A 64 -3.35 -7.37 12.32
CA ARG A 64 -4.67 -8.02 12.28
C ARG A 64 -5.09 -8.55 13.66
N ASN A 65 -5.00 -7.70 14.68
CA ASN A 65 -5.54 -8.04 15.99
C ASN A 65 -7.04 -7.75 15.97
N ARG A 66 -7.86 -8.77 16.23
CA ARG A 66 -9.31 -8.67 16.14
C ARG A 66 -9.85 -7.68 17.16
N GLY A 67 -10.56 -6.66 16.68
CA GLY A 67 -11.44 -5.80 17.46
C GLY A 67 -12.89 -6.24 17.37
N ARG A 68 -13.80 -5.37 17.84
CA ARG A 68 -15.23 -5.52 17.53
C ARG A 68 -15.46 -5.31 16.04
N ASP A 69 -16.55 -5.84 15.50
CA ASP A 69 -16.95 -5.50 14.13
C ASP A 69 -17.45 -4.04 14.02
N LEU A 70 -17.28 -3.45 12.84
CA LEU A 70 -17.85 -2.14 12.53
C LEU A 70 -19.37 -2.27 12.36
N THR A 71 -20.09 -1.31 12.91
CA THR A 71 -21.54 -1.15 12.69
C THR A 71 -21.78 -0.23 11.50
N LYS A 72 -23.02 -0.22 10.97
CA LYS A 72 -23.41 0.77 9.94
C LYS A 72 -23.19 2.21 10.40
N LYS A 73 -23.46 2.52 11.67
CA LYS A 73 -23.22 3.85 12.25
C LYS A 73 -21.74 4.24 12.22
N ASP A 74 -20.84 3.29 12.50
CA ASP A 74 -19.39 3.54 12.39
C ASP A 74 -18.99 3.82 10.95
N ILE A 75 -19.51 3.04 10.00
CA ILE A 75 -19.27 3.22 8.57
C ILE A 75 -19.76 4.60 8.10
N ASP A 76 -20.98 4.98 8.47
CA ASP A 76 -21.57 6.27 8.10
C ASP A 76 -20.74 7.43 8.64
N ARG A 77 -20.30 7.35 9.90
CA ARG A 77 -19.39 8.32 10.52
C ARG A 77 -18.09 8.45 9.72
N ILE A 78 -17.48 7.33 9.34
CA ILE A 78 -16.22 7.33 8.57
C ILE A 78 -16.45 7.96 7.19
N ILE A 79 -17.52 7.58 6.48
CA ILE A 79 -17.84 8.14 5.15
C ILE A 79 -18.09 9.65 5.24
N GLN A 80 -18.83 10.12 6.27
CA GLN A 80 -19.04 11.55 6.49
C GLN A 80 -17.71 12.32 6.66
N GLN A 81 -16.72 11.71 7.32
CA GLN A 81 -15.40 12.30 7.50
C GLN A 81 -14.57 12.29 6.22
N ILE A 82 -14.70 11.25 5.40
CA ILE A 82 -14.08 11.20 4.07
C ILE A 82 -14.64 12.32 3.19
N VAL A 83 -15.96 12.52 3.20
CA VAL A 83 -16.64 13.59 2.45
C VAL A 83 -16.21 14.97 2.94
N SER A 84 -16.04 15.18 4.25
CA SER A 84 -15.74 16.50 4.81
C SER A 84 -14.38 17.08 4.37
N ILE A 85 -13.44 16.23 3.94
CA ILE A 85 -12.13 16.66 3.41
C ILE A 85 -12.03 16.56 1.88
N ASN A 86 -13.17 16.40 1.19
CA ASN A 86 -13.30 16.42 -0.27
C ASN A 86 -12.43 15.37 -1.00
N VAL A 87 -12.40 14.15 -0.47
CA VAL A 87 -11.71 13.01 -1.07
C VAL A 87 -12.42 12.57 -2.34
N GLN A 88 -11.64 12.23 -3.38
CA GLN A 88 -12.16 11.82 -4.68
C GLN A 88 -12.32 10.31 -4.78
N THR A 89 -11.37 9.55 -4.22
CA THR A 89 -11.32 8.10 -4.38
C THR A 89 -11.08 7.37 -3.06
N VAL A 90 -11.67 6.17 -2.95
CA VAL A 90 -11.43 5.24 -1.84
C VAL A 90 -11.14 3.86 -2.41
N ASN A 91 -9.93 3.33 -2.13
CA ASN A 91 -9.60 1.93 -2.36
C ASN A 91 -9.88 1.07 -1.12
N LEU A 92 -10.77 0.08 -1.28
CA LEU A 92 -11.12 -0.89 -0.26
C LEU A 92 -10.17 -2.10 -0.35
N GLY A 93 -9.48 -2.41 0.75
CA GLY A 93 -8.49 -3.49 0.75
C GLY A 93 -7.90 -3.73 2.12
N GLY A 94 -6.57 -3.91 2.18
CA GLY A 94 -5.85 -4.08 3.44
C GLY A 94 -5.84 -5.51 3.96
N ASN A 95 -7.03 -6.02 4.24
CA ASN A 95 -7.30 -7.44 4.41
C ASN A 95 -8.14 -7.90 3.22
N GLU A 96 -8.81 -9.05 3.31
CA GLU A 96 -9.68 -9.50 2.24
C GLU A 96 -11.09 -8.90 2.47
N PRO A 97 -11.56 -7.95 1.64
CA PRO A 97 -12.67 -7.05 2.01
C PRO A 97 -13.99 -7.72 2.34
N ILE A 98 -14.30 -8.87 1.73
CA ILE A 98 -15.55 -9.59 2.02
C ILE A 98 -15.66 -10.01 3.50
N PHE A 99 -14.53 -10.14 4.21
CA PHE A 99 -14.48 -10.45 5.64
C PHE A 99 -14.46 -9.19 6.54
N THR A 100 -15.10 -8.10 6.10
CA THR A 100 -15.13 -6.83 6.86
C THR A 100 -15.79 -6.95 8.24
N ASN A 101 -16.66 -7.96 8.45
CA ASN A 101 -17.44 -8.17 9.68
C ASN A 101 -17.27 -9.61 10.17
N GLY A 102 -16.01 -10.04 10.26
CA GLY A 102 -15.65 -11.35 10.76
C GLY A 102 -15.38 -12.39 9.66
N SER A 103 -15.06 -13.61 10.10
CA SER A 103 -14.67 -14.72 9.23
C SER A 103 -15.80 -15.34 8.41
N ASN A 104 -17.06 -15.01 8.70
CA ASN A 104 -18.22 -15.46 7.93
C ASN A 104 -18.61 -14.38 6.90
N PRO A 105 -18.45 -14.62 5.59
CA PRO A 105 -18.70 -13.61 4.57
C PRO A 105 -20.18 -13.20 4.46
N LYS A 106 -21.12 -13.97 5.03
CA LYS A 106 -22.54 -13.59 5.08
C LYS A 106 -22.82 -12.42 6.01
N ASP A 107 -21.94 -12.17 6.98
CA ASP A 107 -22.10 -11.09 7.97
C ASP A 107 -21.50 -9.77 7.45
N THR A 108 -20.95 -9.78 6.23
CA THR A 108 -20.25 -8.65 5.60
C THR A 108 -21.11 -7.39 5.49
N LEU A 109 -20.51 -6.24 5.76
CA LEU A 109 -21.06 -4.92 5.41
C LEU A 109 -20.44 -4.34 4.13
N LEU A 110 -19.64 -5.10 3.39
CA LEU A 110 -18.97 -4.60 2.19
C LEU A 110 -19.94 -4.03 1.13
N PRO A 111 -21.06 -4.71 0.76
CA PRO A 111 -22.05 -4.14 -0.16
C PRO A 111 -22.58 -2.77 0.29
N TYR A 112 -22.82 -2.62 1.60
CA TYR A 112 -23.26 -1.37 2.19
C TYR A 112 -22.20 -0.27 2.05
N ILE A 113 -20.93 -0.59 2.36
CA ILE A 113 -19.81 0.35 2.24
C ILE A 113 -19.66 0.83 0.78
N ILE A 114 -19.66 -0.08 -0.18
CA ILE A 114 -19.53 0.24 -1.62
C ILE A 114 -20.66 1.17 -2.06
N ARG A 115 -21.91 0.81 -1.74
CA ARG A 115 -23.10 1.61 -2.07
C ARG A 115 -23.03 3.02 -1.47
N SER A 116 -22.71 3.11 -0.18
CA SER A 116 -22.64 4.39 0.54
C SER A 116 -21.53 5.31 0.01
N LEU A 117 -20.37 4.76 -0.36
CA LEU A 117 -19.31 5.54 -1.01
C LEU A 117 -19.75 6.06 -2.39
N TYR A 118 -20.35 5.19 -3.21
CA TYR A 118 -20.86 5.57 -4.52
C TYR A 118 -21.95 6.65 -4.43
N ASP A 119 -22.88 6.53 -3.48
CA ASP A 119 -23.95 7.51 -3.27
C ASP A 119 -23.40 8.87 -2.80
N ALA A 120 -22.30 8.84 -2.03
CA ALA A 120 -21.52 10.01 -1.67
C ALA A 120 -20.64 10.58 -2.81
N LYS A 121 -20.74 10.02 -4.02
CA LYS A 121 -19.96 10.41 -5.22
C LYS A 121 -18.45 10.22 -5.07
N ILE A 122 -18.05 9.24 -4.27
CA ILE A 122 -16.65 8.83 -4.12
C ILE A 122 -16.40 7.66 -5.09
N VAL A 123 -15.33 7.74 -5.87
CA VAL A 123 -14.94 6.66 -6.80
C VAL A 123 -14.35 5.50 -6.00
N VAL A 124 -14.89 4.29 -6.19
CA VAL A 124 -14.53 3.11 -5.40
C VAL A 124 -13.59 2.19 -6.17
N GLY A 125 -12.41 1.94 -5.60
CA GLY A 125 -11.50 0.89 -6.03
C GLY A 125 -11.57 -0.30 -5.09
N LEU A 126 -11.32 -1.50 -5.60
CA LEU A 126 -11.28 -2.72 -4.80
C LEU A 126 -9.96 -3.47 -5.00
N THR A 127 -9.27 -3.84 -3.93
CA THR A 127 -8.14 -4.77 -3.97
C THR A 127 -8.53 -6.11 -3.33
N THR A 128 -8.37 -7.22 -4.05
CA THR A 128 -8.83 -8.55 -3.60
C THR A 128 -7.89 -9.68 -4.04
N ALA A 129 -7.85 -10.78 -3.30
CA ALA A 129 -7.29 -12.06 -3.76
C ALA A 129 -8.20 -12.84 -4.72
N GLY A 130 -9.36 -12.27 -5.07
CA GLY A 130 -10.36 -12.80 -6.00
C GLY A 130 -11.64 -13.28 -5.31
N ILE A 131 -11.57 -13.76 -4.07
CA ILE A 131 -12.77 -14.25 -3.35
C ILE A 131 -13.82 -13.16 -3.17
N THR A 132 -13.41 -11.93 -2.86
CA THR A 132 -14.37 -10.84 -2.66
C THR A 132 -15.19 -10.61 -3.92
N LEU A 133 -14.53 -10.49 -5.08
CA LEU A 133 -15.22 -10.19 -6.33
C LEU A 133 -16.17 -11.32 -6.73
N THR A 134 -15.70 -12.57 -6.70
CA THR A 134 -16.53 -13.75 -7.03
C THR A 134 -17.71 -13.94 -6.05
N TYR A 135 -17.55 -13.54 -4.79
CA TYR A 135 -18.65 -13.56 -3.83
C TYR A 135 -19.68 -12.47 -4.11
N LEU A 136 -19.21 -11.24 -4.41
CA LEU A 136 -20.10 -10.13 -4.79
C LEU A 136 -20.86 -10.45 -6.08
N GLU A 137 -20.20 -10.97 -7.12
CA GLU A 137 -20.85 -11.40 -8.38
C GLU A 137 -22.02 -12.36 -8.10
N ARG A 138 -21.82 -13.33 -7.21
CA ARG A 138 -22.81 -14.36 -6.93
C ARG A 138 -23.98 -13.90 -6.06
N PHE A 139 -23.72 -13.07 -5.05
CA PHE A 139 -24.72 -12.76 -4.00
C PHE A 139 -25.19 -11.31 -4.00
N TYR A 140 -24.43 -10.40 -4.59
CA TYR A 140 -24.68 -8.95 -4.66
C TYR A 140 -24.25 -8.36 -6.02
N PRO A 141 -24.67 -8.94 -7.17
CA PRO A 141 -24.16 -8.58 -8.49
C PRO A 141 -24.32 -7.09 -8.82
N GLU A 142 -25.32 -6.42 -8.27
CA GLU A 142 -25.56 -4.99 -8.45
C GLU A 142 -24.39 -4.13 -7.94
N THR A 143 -23.66 -4.61 -6.94
CA THR A 143 -22.54 -3.87 -6.34
C THR A 143 -21.38 -3.68 -7.30
N LEU A 144 -21.21 -4.58 -8.27
CA LEU A 144 -20.14 -4.52 -9.26
C LEU A 144 -20.25 -3.24 -10.10
N THR A 145 -21.46 -2.76 -10.36
CA THR A 145 -21.71 -1.52 -11.12
C THR A 145 -21.29 -0.24 -10.38
N PHE A 146 -20.95 -0.34 -9.08
CA PHE A 146 -20.47 0.77 -8.26
C PHE A 146 -18.95 0.76 -8.06
N ILE A 147 -18.28 -0.30 -8.52
CA ILE A 147 -16.83 -0.44 -8.46
C ILE A 147 -16.26 0.11 -9.77
N ASN A 148 -15.32 1.05 -9.64
CA ASN A 148 -14.68 1.69 -10.77
C ASN A 148 -13.55 0.83 -11.34
N ASP A 149 -12.66 0.34 -10.47
CA ASP A 149 -11.56 -0.53 -10.86
C ASP A 149 -11.16 -1.55 -9.78
N VAL A 150 -10.62 -2.68 -10.23
CA VAL A 150 -10.22 -3.80 -9.38
C VAL A 150 -8.75 -4.16 -9.54
N ASP A 151 -8.03 -4.19 -8.42
CA ASP A 151 -6.69 -4.77 -8.30
C ASP A 151 -6.80 -6.24 -7.83
N VAL A 152 -6.55 -7.17 -8.75
CA VAL A 152 -6.55 -8.61 -8.46
C VAL A 152 -5.13 -9.06 -8.08
N SER A 153 -4.98 -9.50 -6.84
CA SER A 153 -3.72 -9.95 -6.27
C SER A 153 -3.21 -11.25 -6.91
N LEU A 154 -2.10 -11.17 -7.66
CA LEU A 154 -1.44 -12.31 -8.29
C LEU A 154 0.08 -12.13 -8.33
N ASP A 155 0.80 -12.88 -7.48
CA ASP A 155 2.25 -12.69 -7.32
C ASP A 155 3.16 -13.52 -8.25
N SER A 156 2.59 -14.45 -9.01
CA SER A 156 3.33 -15.21 -10.03
C SER A 156 2.34 -15.68 -11.09
N PRO A 157 2.71 -15.64 -12.38
CA PRO A 157 1.93 -16.26 -13.45
C PRO A 157 1.91 -17.80 -13.35
N PHE A 158 2.74 -18.39 -12.47
CA PHE A 158 2.78 -19.82 -12.20
C PHE A 158 1.98 -20.16 -10.94
N SER A 159 1.01 -21.05 -11.08
CA SER A 159 0.01 -21.33 -10.05
C SER A 159 0.59 -21.86 -8.74
N GLU A 160 1.56 -22.79 -8.80
CA GLU A 160 2.18 -23.39 -7.61
C GLU A 160 2.93 -22.34 -6.77
N GLU A 161 3.69 -21.46 -7.42
CA GLU A 161 4.44 -20.40 -6.76
C GLU A 161 3.49 -19.38 -6.11
N HIS A 162 2.49 -18.92 -6.87
CA HIS A 162 1.46 -18.01 -6.37
C HIS A 162 0.78 -18.58 -5.12
N ASN A 163 0.29 -19.83 -5.21
CA ASN A 163 -0.43 -20.49 -4.13
C ASN A 163 0.46 -20.68 -2.90
N THR A 164 1.72 -21.09 -3.10
CA THR A 164 2.70 -21.27 -2.04
C THR A 164 3.02 -19.97 -1.33
N ASN A 165 3.14 -18.86 -2.07
CA ASN A 165 3.39 -17.55 -1.50
C ASN A 165 2.18 -16.98 -0.74
N ARG A 166 0.96 -17.23 -1.23
CA ARG A 166 -0.31 -16.79 -0.61
C ARG A 166 -0.77 -17.69 0.54
N GLY A 167 -0.26 -18.92 0.61
CA GLY A 167 -0.61 -19.92 1.62
C GLY A 167 -1.99 -20.55 1.41
N ALA A 168 -2.52 -20.51 0.18
CA ALA A 168 -3.84 -21.04 -0.20
C ALA A 168 -3.95 -21.21 -1.73
N PRO A 169 -4.86 -22.05 -2.26
CA PRO A 169 -5.04 -22.27 -3.69
C PRO A 169 -5.81 -21.12 -4.37
N LEU A 170 -5.18 -19.93 -4.46
CA LEU A 170 -5.83 -18.69 -4.90
C LEU A 170 -5.65 -18.36 -6.38
N PHE A 171 -4.74 -19.03 -7.08
CA PHE A 171 -4.45 -18.69 -8.48
C PHE A 171 -5.70 -18.72 -9.36
N ASN A 172 -6.46 -19.82 -9.34
CA ASN A 172 -7.69 -19.95 -10.14
C ASN A 172 -8.78 -18.95 -9.71
N GLN A 173 -8.78 -18.56 -8.43
CA GLN A 173 -9.69 -17.56 -7.91
C GLN A 173 -9.34 -16.15 -8.38
N ALA A 174 -8.05 -15.82 -8.48
CA ALA A 174 -7.57 -14.60 -9.10
C ALA A 174 -7.92 -14.58 -10.60
N ILE A 175 -7.69 -15.68 -11.33
CA ILE A 175 -8.08 -15.79 -12.75
C ILE A 175 -9.57 -15.56 -12.95
N LYS A 176 -10.43 -16.25 -12.17
CA LYS A 176 -11.88 -16.05 -12.26
C LYS A 176 -12.28 -14.61 -11.95
N ALA A 177 -11.60 -13.94 -11.01
CA ALA A 177 -11.87 -12.53 -10.73
C ALA A 177 -11.51 -11.62 -11.92
N LEU A 178 -10.40 -11.87 -12.62
CA LEU A 178 -10.08 -11.15 -13.85
C LEU A 178 -11.17 -11.36 -14.92
N ASP A 179 -11.62 -12.60 -15.11
CA ASP A 179 -12.69 -12.92 -16.07
C ASP A 179 -14.01 -12.20 -15.72
N VAL A 180 -14.35 -12.08 -14.42
CA VAL A 180 -15.52 -11.33 -13.97
C VAL A 180 -15.38 -9.84 -14.25
N CYS A 181 -14.20 -9.25 -14.01
CA CYS A 181 -13.97 -7.86 -14.36
C CYS A 181 -14.15 -7.61 -15.87
N ASP A 182 -13.60 -8.48 -16.71
CA ASP A 182 -13.71 -8.38 -18.16
C ASP A 182 -15.17 -8.51 -18.64
N GLU A 183 -15.92 -9.50 -18.13
CA GLU A 183 -17.34 -9.72 -18.46
C GLU A 183 -18.23 -8.53 -18.10
N TYR A 184 -17.95 -7.88 -16.96
CA TYR A 184 -18.72 -6.72 -16.48
C TYR A 184 -18.18 -5.37 -16.99
N GLY A 185 -17.10 -5.38 -17.78
CA GLY A 185 -16.47 -4.15 -18.30
C GLY A 185 -15.87 -3.26 -17.21
N ILE A 186 -15.36 -3.85 -16.12
CA ILE A 186 -14.70 -3.15 -15.03
C ILE A 186 -13.20 -3.08 -15.34
N ASP A 187 -12.63 -1.88 -15.31
CA ASP A 187 -11.18 -1.70 -15.45
C ASP A 187 -10.45 -2.48 -14.36
N HIS A 188 -9.43 -3.26 -14.74
CA HIS A 188 -8.82 -4.16 -13.77
C HIS A 188 -7.34 -4.41 -14.03
N THR A 189 -6.66 -4.79 -12.96
CA THR A 189 -5.21 -4.89 -12.91
C THR A 189 -4.79 -6.17 -12.23
N VAL A 190 -3.82 -6.86 -12.82
CA VAL A 190 -3.04 -7.89 -12.14
C VAL A 190 -2.01 -7.20 -11.26
N VAL A 191 -2.14 -7.29 -9.93
CA VAL A 191 -1.20 -6.69 -8.98
C VAL A 191 -0.28 -7.72 -8.34
N MET A 192 1.02 -7.57 -8.57
CA MET A 192 2.10 -8.39 -8.02
C MET A 192 2.86 -7.63 -6.91
N CYS A 193 3.06 -8.29 -5.77
CA CYS A 193 4.09 -7.86 -4.82
C CYS A 193 5.48 -8.25 -5.35
N GLY A 194 6.29 -7.28 -5.75
CA GLY A 194 7.63 -7.52 -6.29
C GLY A 194 8.61 -7.94 -5.18
N MET A 195 9.12 -9.16 -5.28
CA MET A 195 10.06 -9.80 -4.34
C MET A 195 11.26 -10.39 -5.11
N ASN A 196 12.34 -10.69 -4.42
CA ASN A 196 13.55 -11.22 -5.06
C ASN A 196 13.35 -12.50 -5.89
N TRP A 197 12.35 -13.32 -5.57
CA TRP A 197 12.11 -14.59 -6.25
C TRP A 197 11.20 -14.49 -7.49
N ASN A 198 10.34 -13.47 -7.61
CA ASN A 198 9.33 -13.35 -8.68
C ASN A 198 9.58 -12.23 -9.70
N LEU A 199 10.82 -11.73 -9.77
CA LEU A 199 11.19 -10.60 -10.62
C LEU A 199 12.18 -10.97 -11.74
N SER A 200 12.27 -12.25 -12.12
CA SER A 200 13.04 -12.63 -13.32
C SER A 200 12.30 -12.26 -14.60
N ASP A 201 13.03 -12.08 -15.70
CA ASP A 201 12.45 -11.72 -17.00
C ASP A 201 11.31 -12.67 -17.41
N ARG A 202 11.47 -13.97 -17.16
CA ARG A 202 10.42 -14.97 -17.40
C ARG A 202 9.14 -14.69 -16.62
N HIS A 203 9.24 -14.32 -15.33
CA HIS A 203 8.05 -13.99 -14.55
C HIS A 203 7.37 -12.74 -15.10
N ILE A 204 8.15 -11.71 -15.46
CA ILE A 204 7.61 -10.47 -16.00
C ILE A 204 6.91 -10.73 -17.35
N ASP A 205 7.55 -11.47 -18.26
CA ASP A 205 7.01 -11.79 -19.57
C ASP A 205 5.69 -12.58 -19.48
N GLU A 206 5.66 -13.62 -18.64
CA GLU A 206 4.47 -14.46 -18.46
C GLU A 206 3.35 -13.70 -17.73
N LEU A 207 3.69 -12.79 -16.81
CA LEU A 207 2.72 -11.91 -16.16
C LEU A 207 2.07 -10.96 -17.18
N ILE A 208 2.85 -10.41 -18.11
CA ILE A 208 2.36 -9.55 -19.20
C ILE A 208 1.46 -10.35 -20.15
N GLN A 209 1.85 -11.58 -20.50
CA GLN A 209 1.02 -12.46 -21.33
C GLN A 209 -0.31 -12.80 -20.67
N LEU A 210 -0.28 -13.13 -19.37
CA LEU A 210 -1.49 -13.37 -18.57
C LEU A 210 -2.37 -12.13 -18.55
N ALA A 211 -1.82 -10.96 -18.23
CA ALA A 211 -2.58 -9.72 -18.21
C ALA A 211 -3.19 -9.39 -19.58
N ARG A 212 -2.43 -9.55 -20.67
CA ARG A 212 -2.92 -9.36 -22.04
C ARG A 212 -4.10 -10.30 -22.35
N LYS A 213 -4.00 -11.57 -21.99
CA LYS A 213 -5.05 -12.58 -22.22
C LYS A 213 -6.36 -12.22 -21.51
N HIS A 214 -6.27 -11.60 -20.34
CA HIS A 214 -7.43 -11.21 -19.54
C HIS A 214 -7.78 -9.72 -19.68
N HIS A 215 -7.23 -9.00 -20.67
CA HIS A 215 -7.46 -7.55 -20.88
C HIS A 215 -7.14 -6.66 -19.66
N ALA A 216 -6.24 -7.12 -18.79
CA ALA A 216 -5.87 -6.44 -17.56
C ALA A 216 -4.64 -5.52 -17.75
N PHE A 217 -4.54 -4.49 -16.91
CA PHE A 217 -3.27 -3.83 -16.65
C PHE A 217 -2.34 -4.70 -15.80
N VAL A 218 -1.06 -4.37 -15.75
CA VAL A 218 -0.06 -4.97 -14.86
C VAL A 218 0.38 -3.92 -13.84
N ARG A 219 0.37 -4.28 -12.57
CA ARG A 219 0.89 -3.44 -11.48
C ARG A 219 1.93 -4.18 -10.66
N ILE A 220 3.08 -3.54 -10.48
CA ILE A 220 4.12 -4.02 -9.56
C ILE A 220 4.20 -3.05 -8.38
N ASN A 221 4.06 -3.60 -7.17
CA ASN A 221 4.34 -2.90 -5.92
C ASN A 221 5.45 -3.65 -5.18
N TYR A 222 6.66 -3.11 -5.21
CA TYR A 222 7.82 -3.74 -4.58
C TYR A 222 7.65 -3.84 -3.06
N ILE A 223 8.07 -4.99 -2.50
CA ILE A 223 7.95 -5.30 -1.09
C ILE A 223 8.58 -4.21 -0.21
N LYS A 224 7.92 -3.92 0.91
CA LYS A 224 8.39 -3.03 1.96
C LYS A 224 8.33 -3.84 3.27
N PRO A 225 9.46 -4.03 3.97
CA PRO A 225 9.51 -5.00 5.05
C PRO A 225 8.75 -4.48 6.26
N THR A 226 7.56 -4.98 6.56
CA THR A 226 6.86 -4.69 7.83
C THR A 226 7.23 -5.64 8.96
N GLU A 227 7.98 -6.70 8.64
CA GLU A 227 8.41 -7.77 9.55
C GLU A 227 9.84 -8.16 9.20
N LEU A 228 10.58 -8.72 10.16
CA LEU A 228 11.96 -9.14 9.94
C LEU A 228 12.06 -10.19 8.83
N GLY A 229 11.14 -11.18 8.79
CA GLY A 229 11.12 -12.19 7.72
C GLY A 229 10.81 -11.66 6.31
N HIS A 230 10.40 -10.39 6.18
CA HIS A 230 10.23 -9.74 4.88
C HIS A 230 11.55 -9.23 4.30
N THR A 231 12.59 -9.00 5.12
CA THR A 231 13.87 -8.47 4.63
C THR A 231 14.56 -9.43 3.67
N GLU A 232 14.42 -10.73 3.90
CA GLU A 232 14.94 -11.80 3.04
C GLU A 232 14.27 -11.88 1.67
N LYS A 233 13.17 -11.15 1.45
CA LYS A 233 12.40 -11.14 0.19
C LYS A 233 12.64 -9.87 -0.62
N ILE A 234 13.39 -8.91 -0.09
CA ILE A 234 13.70 -7.65 -0.75
C ILE A 234 14.61 -7.93 -1.96
N PRO A 235 14.24 -7.54 -3.19
CA PRO A 235 15.13 -7.65 -4.34
C PRO A 235 16.32 -6.71 -4.19
N ASP A 236 17.47 -7.08 -4.77
CA ASP A 236 18.58 -6.13 -4.92
C ASP A 236 18.25 -5.01 -5.92
N ALA A 237 19.06 -3.96 -5.92
CA ALA A 237 18.82 -2.80 -6.79
C ALA A 237 18.87 -3.16 -8.28
N ALA A 238 19.77 -4.06 -8.68
CA ALA A 238 19.90 -4.46 -10.07
C ALA A 238 18.62 -5.17 -10.57
N THR A 239 18.08 -6.09 -9.78
CA THR A 239 16.82 -6.80 -10.05
C THR A 239 15.63 -5.85 -10.05
N TYR A 240 15.59 -4.92 -9.09
CA TYR A 240 14.57 -3.87 -9.03
C TYR A 240 14.48 -3.07 -10.34
N TYR A 241 15.60 -2.50 -10.82
CA TYR A 241 15.61 -1.71 -12.05
C TYR A 241 15.41 -2.56 -13.31
N ARG A 242 16.05 -3.74 -13.41
CA ARG A 242 15.87 -4.64 -14.56
C ARG A 242 14.42 -5.08 -14.71
N SER A 243 13.73 -5.42 -13.62
CA SER A 243 12.32 -5.82 -13.68
C SER A 243 11.40 -4.70 -14.18
N ALA A 244 11.67 -3.45 -13.78
CA ALA A 244 10.93 -2.29 -14.25
C ALA A 244 11.20 -2.00 -15.73
N ASP A 245 12.47 -2.07 -16.16
CA ASP A 245 12.85 -1.93 -17.57
C ASP A 245 12.20 -3.00 -18.44
N ARG A 246 12.25 -4.27 -18.00
CA ARG A 246 11.63 -5.39 -18.71
C ARG A 246 10.13 -5.16 -18.90
N LEU A 247 9.41 -4.77 -17.84
CA LEU A 247 7.98 -4.47 -17.92
C LEU A 247 7.71 -3.34 -18.91
N LEU A 248 8.44 -2.23 -18.81
CA LEU A 248 8.20 -1.03 -19.62
C LEU A 248 8.61 -1.19 -21.08
N SER A 249 9.55 -2.08 -21.40
CA SER A 249 9.91 -2.39 -22.78
C SER A 249 8.73 -3.00 -23.58
N GLN A 250 7.83 -3.72 -22.90
CA GLN A 250 6.72 -4.46 -23.50
C GLN A 250 5.33 -3.87 -23.20
N CYS A 251 5.27 -2.77 -22.45
CA CYS A 251 4.03 -2.15 -22.03
C CYS A 251 4.02 -0.64 -22.32
N GLN A 252 2.82 -0.05 -22.35
CA GLN A 252 2.61 1.38 -22.27
C GLN A 252 2.48 1.78 -20.80
N LEU A 253 3.19 2.82 -20.36
CA LEU A 253 3.13 3.31 -18.98
C LEU A 253 1.78 3.99 -18.71
N VAL A 254 1.06 3.47 -17.71
CA VAL A 254 -0.22 4.02 -17.26
C VAL A 254 -0.02 4.96 -16.07
N GLU A 255 0.82 4.56 -15.11
CA GLU A 255 1.11 5.32 -13.90
C GLU A 255 2.53 5.02 -13.41
N MET A 256 3.28 6.09 -13.11
CA MET A 256 4.60 6.01 -12.49
C MET A 256 4.57 6.68 -11.11
N GLY A 257 4.06 5.96 -10.10
CA GLY A 257 4.08 6.43 -8.71
C GLY A 257 5.39 6.13 -7.99
N GLU A 258 6.27 5.33 -8.58
CA GLU A 258 7.55 4.92 -8.00
C GLU A 258 8.68 5.93 -8.33
N PRO A 259 9.15 6.75 -7.36
CA PRO A 259 10.05 7.86 -7.65
C PRO A 259 11.38 7.46 -8.26
N LEU A 260 11.93 6.31 -7.86
CA LEU A 260 13.25 5.87 -8.30
C LEU A 260 13.23 5.27 -9.72
N VAL A 261 12.21 4.49 -10.04
CA VAL A 261 11.95 4.03 -11.42
C VAL A 261 11.71 5.24 -12.32
N SER A 262 10.95 6.25 -11.86
CA SER A 262 10.74 7.48 -12.62
C SER A 262 12.04 8.21 -12.96
N VAL A 263 12.99 8.29 -12.01
CA VAL A 263 14.32 8.86 -12.27
C VAL A 263 15.12 8.03 -13.27
N ALA A 264 15.16 6.69 -13.12
CA ALA A 264 15.85 5.80 -14.06
C ALA A 264 15.26 5.86 -15.47
N ALA A 265 13.98 6.18 -15.57
CA ALA A 265 13.22 6.42 -16.79
C ALA A 265 13.36 7.84 -17.37
N GLY A 266 14.01 8.77 -16.67
CA GLY A 266 14.08 10.17 -17.08
C GLY A 266 12.75 10.91 -17.07
N LEU A 267 11.77 10.45 -16.28
CA LEU A 267 10.44 11.04 -16.18
C LEU A 267 10.36 12.03 -15.00
N PRO A 268 9.54 13.10 -15.13
CA PRO A 268 9.26 14.00 -14.02
C PRO A 268 8.42 13.27 -12.95
N HIS A 269 8.69 13.56 -11.68
CA HIS A 269 7.94 13.02 -10.55
C HIS A 269 7.93 14.01 -9.39
N LYS A 270 7.12 13.75 -8.35
CA LYS A 270 7.06 14.61 -7.14
C LYS A 270 7.23 13.79 -5.86
N GLY A 271 8.13 12.81 -5.87
CA GLY A 271 8.37 11.93 -4.72
C GLY A 271 7.15 11.12 -4.25
N CYS A 272 7.25 10.51 -3.06
CA CYS A 272 6.23 9.66 -2.47
C CYS A 272 4.88 10.38 -2.23
N PRO A 273 3.72 9.84 -2.68
CA PRO A 273 2.40 10.48 -2.53
C PRO A 273 1.80 10.34 -1.11
N CYS A 274 2.32 9.42 -0.31
CA CYS A 274 1.80 9.11 1.02
C CYS A 274 1.95 10.30 1.99
N GLY A 275 0.87 10.62 2.71
CA GLY A 275 0.76 11.75 3.63
C GLY A 275 0.48 13.10 2.95
N THR A 276 0.61 13.19 1.62
CA THR A 276 0.37 14.42 0.84
C THR A 276 -0.87 14.30 -0.03
N LYS A 277 -0.92 13.31 -0.92
CA LYS A 277 -2.05 13.01 -1.81
C LYS A 277 -2.88 11.83 -1.33
N SER A 278 -2.25 10.92 -0.59
CA SER A 278 -2.90 9.69 -0.12
C SER A 278 -2.61 9.37 1.34
N PHE A 279 -3.49 8.60 1.97
CA PHE A 279 -3.28 8.06 3.31
C PHE A 279 -4.11 6.79 3.54
N ARG A 280 -3.97 6.18 4.72
CA ARG A 280 -4.65 4.92 5.08
C ARG A 280 -5.53 5.08 6.32
N ILE A 281 -6.81 4.76 6.18
CA ILE A 281 -7.71 4.40 7.29
C ILE A 281 -7.48 2.91 7.58
N HIS A 282 -7.19 2.58 8.83
CA HIS A 282 -6.94 1.19 9.24
C HIS A 282 -8.19 0.48 9.72
N SER A 283 -8.12 -0.84 9.82
CA SER A 283 -9.14 -1.63 10.49
C SER A 283 -9.24 -1.22 11.96
N ILE A 284 -10.43 -1.43 12.52
CA ILE A 284 -10.67 -1.25 13.94
C ILE A 284 -9.67 -2.05 14.79
N THR A 285 -9.17 -1.43 15.84
CA THR A 285 -8.22 -2.02 16.79
C THR A 285 -8.94 -2.79 17.89
N PRO A 286 -8.22 -3.62 18.68
CA PRO A 286 -8.80 -4.31 19.83
C PRO A 286 -9.45 -3.39 20.87
N ASP A 287 -8.93 -2.17 21.04
CA ASP A 287 -9.50 -1.13 21.91
C ASP A 287 -10.63 -0.32 21.25
N GLY A 288 -11.08 -0.72 20.05
CA GLY A 288 -12.27 -0.18 19.39
C GLY A 288 -12.05 1.09 18.58
N LYS A 289 -10.80 1.49 18.32
CA LYS A 289 -10.46 2.70 17.57
C LYS A 289 -10.25 2.43 16.08
N VAL A 290 -10.48 3.43 15.24
CA VAL A 290 -10.17 3.40 13.81
C VAL A 290 -9.03 4.39 13.52
N PRO A 291 -7.75 3.97 13.63
CA PRO A 291 -6.64 4.89 13.45
C PRO A 291 -6.34 5.14 11.97
N VAL A 292 -5.63 6.23 11.73
CA VAL A 292 -5.19 6.66 10.39
C VAL A 292 -3.67 6.75 10.35
N SER A 293 -3.03 6.49 9.21
CA SER A 293 -1.61 6.75 9.01
C SER A 293 -1.30 7.34 7.62
N PRO A 294 -0.14 8.00 7.45
CA PRO A 294 0.25 8.58 6.15
C PRO A 294 0.42 7.55 5.03
N CYS A 295 0.78 6.31 5.37
CA CYS A 295 0.98 5.23 4.41
C CYS A 295 0.48 3.91 4.99
N VAL A 296 0.01 3.02 4.12
CA VAL A 296 -0.41 1.67 4.50
C VAL A 296 0.64 0.86 5.25
N TYR A 297 1.92 1.06 4.93
CA TYR A 297 3.04 0.37 5.58
C TYR A 297 3.52 1.10 6.84
N ALA A 298 3.07 2.34 7.08
CA ALA A 298 3.52 3.19 8.17
C ALA A 298 2.78 2.89 9.49
N HIS A 299 2.84 1.64 9.94
CA HIS A 299 2.12 1.19 11.14
C HIS A 299 2.60 1.87 12.42
N ASP A 300 3.87 2.28 12.48
CA ASP A 300 4.45 3.05 13.60
C ASP A 300 3.92 4.50 13.67
N TYR A 301 3.18 4.96 12.65
CA TYR A 301 2.64 6.32 12.53
C TYR A 301 1.11 6.37 12.58
N LYS A 302 0.48 5.31 13.11
CA LYS A 302 -0.96 5.29 13.36
C LYS A 302 -1.34 6.31 14.43
N ILE A 303 -2.38 7.10 14.16
CA ILE A 303 -2.83 8.18 15.05
C ILE A 303 -4.33 8.41 14.92
N GLY A 304 -4.94 8.91 16.00
CA GLY A 304 -6.36 9.26 16.08
C GLY A 304 -7.31 8.08 16.17
N ASP A 305 -8.59 8.39 16.35
CA ASP A 305 -9.72 7.47 16.23
C ASP A 305 -10.80 8.13 15.38
N LEU A 306 -10.99 7.65 14.15
CA LEU A 306 -11.94 8.22 13.19
C LEU A 306 -13.41 8.07 13.61
N LEU A 307 -13.70 7.29 14.65
CA LEU A 307 -15.05 7.20 15.21
C LEU A 307 -15.40 8.42 16.08
N THR A 308 -14.41 9.07 16.69
CA THR A 308 -14.60 10.20 17.61
C THR A 308 -13.98 11.48 17.09
N ASP A 309 -12.78 11.39 16.53
CA ASP A 309 -11.96 12.54 16.12
C ASP A 309 -12.32 13.01 14.72
N ASP A 310 -11.99 14.26 14.41
CA ASP A 310 -12.14 14.81 13.08
C ASP A 310 -10.93 14.49 12.20
N LEU A 311 -11.18 13.88 11.04
CA LEU A 311 -10.18 13.49 10.06
C LEU A 311 -9.32 14.67 9.61
N ALA A 312 -9.92 15.86 9.50
CA ALA A 312 -9.23 17.10 9.15
C ALA A 312 -8.12 17.49 10.16
N ASP A 313 -8.28 17.13 11.43
CA ASP A 313 -7.28 17.35 12.46
C ASP A 313 -6.23 16.23 12.47
N ILE A 314 -6.67 14.97 12.32
CA ILE A 314 -5.78 13.80 12.25
C ILE A 314 -4.72 13.99 11.16
N ILE A 315 -5.12 14.46 9.98
CA ILE A 315 -4.23 14.65 8.82
C ILE A 315 -3.27 15.84 8.97
N GLN A 316 -3.53 16.70 9.96
CA GLN A 316 -2.65 17.81 10.34
C GLN A 316 -1.74 17.47 11.52
N SER A 317 -1.89 16.27 12.10
CA SER A 317 -1.11 15.83 13.25
C SER A 317 0.41 15.72 12.97
N ILE A 318 1.18 15.67 14.05
CA ILE A 318 2.65 15.55 14.01
C ILE A 318 3.11 14.34 13.16
N PRO A 319 2.55 13.11 13.31
CA PRO A 319 2.92 11.97 12.45
C PRO A 319 2.81 12.27 10.94
N PHE A 320 1.75 12.96 10.51
CA PHE A 320 1.57 13.38 9.12
C PHE A 320 2.59 14.45 8.71
N GLN A 321 2.83 15.45 9.56
CA GLN A 321 3.84 16.49 9.30
C GLN A 321 5.24 15.91 9.15
N ILE A 322 5.63 14.97 10.01
CA ILE A 322 6.93 14.29 9.93
C ILE A 322 7.04 13.55 8.58
N PHE A 323 6.01 12.81 8.19
CA PHE A 323 6.03 12.07 6.92
C PHE A 323 6.09 13.01 5.70
N ARG A 324 5.34 14.12 5.73
CA ARG A 324 5.36 15.17 4.68
C ARG A 324 6.69 15.92 4.62
N SER A 325 7.44 16.01 5.72
CA SER A 325 8.70 16.75 5.76
C SER A 325 9.72 16.24 4.74
N ARG A 326 9.71 14.94 4.40
CA ARG A 326 10.55 14.36 3.33
C ARG A 326 10.25 14.96 1.97
N HIS A 327 8.97 15.26 1.70
CA HIS A 327 8.54 15.89 0.47
C HIS A 327 8.85 17.40 0.50
N GLU A 328 8.66 18.08 1.62
CA GLU A 328 8.88 19.54 1.75
C GLU A 328 10.36 19.92 1.80
N LYS A 329 11.21 19.08 2.41
CA LYS A 329 12.63 19.34 2.68
C LYS A 329 13.51 18.12 2.33
N PRO A 330 13.50 17.63 1.08
CA PRO A 330 14.24 16.42 0.71
C PRO A 330 15.76 16.52 0.93
N GLN A 331 16.31 17.74 1.03
CA GLN A 331 17.72 18.00 1.30
C GLN A 331 18.16 17.60 2.71
N THR A 332 17.22 17.43 3.65
CA THR A 332 17.52 16.95 5.01
C THR A 332 17.59 15.43 5.10
N ILE A 333 17.36 14.73 4.00
CA ILE A 333 17.53 13.28 3.91
C ILE A 333 19.02 12.99 3.68
N ASP A 334 19.56 12.05 4.45
CA ASP A 334 20.99 11.73 4.49
C ASP A 334 21.53 11.39 3.10
N GLY A 335 22.49 12.21 2.67
CA GLY A 335 23.14 12.13 1.36
C GLY A 335 22.25 12.45 0.15
N CYS A 336 21.10 13.10 0.35
CA CYS A 336 20.30 13.68 -0.73
C CYS A 336 20.63 15.17 -1.00
N SER A 337 21.26 15.88 -0.06
CA SER A 337 21.67 17.27 -0.26
C SER A 337 22.59 17.41 -1.48
N GLY A 338 22.27 18.34 -2.39
CA GLY A 338 23.00 18.56 -3.63
C GLY A 338 22.80 17.50 -4.72
N CYS A 339 21.90 16.53 -4.53
CA CYS A 339 21.63 15.49 -5.53
C CYS A 339 20.90 16.07 -6.76
N GLN A 340 21.39 15.76 -7.97
CA GLN A 340 20.81 16.20 -9.23
C GLN A 340 19.36 15.71 -9.48
N HIS A 341 18.95 14.62 -8.81
CA HIS A 341 17.61 14.02 -8.96
C HIS A 341 16.64 14.42 -7.84
N ILE A 342 17.03 15.35 -6.95
CA ILE A 342 16.28 15.63 -5.72
C ILE A 342 14.84 16.08 -5.98
N GLU A 343 14.60 16.86 -7.04
CA GLU A 343 13.26 17.38 -7.35
C GLU A 343 12.26 16.28 -7.72
N SER A 344 12.70 15.29 -8.50
CA SER A 344 11.86 14.15 -8.91
C SER A 344 11.80 13.06 -7.84
N CYS A 345 12.95 12.68 -7.29
CA CYS A 345 13.09 11.54 -6.37
C CYS A 345 12.59 11.85 -4.96
N ARG A 346 13.01 13.00 -4.41
CA ARG A 346 12.76 13.41 -3.02
C ARG A 346 13.08 12.33 -1.98
N GLY A 347 14.14 11.56 -2.22
CA GLY A 347 14.61 10.48 -1.34
C GLY A 347 13.85 9.16 -1.46
N GLY A 348 13.01 8.98 -2.49
CA GLY A 348 12.33 7.71 -2.80
C GLY A 348 11.09 7.43 -1.95
N CYS A 349 10.73 6.15 -1.80
CA CYS A 349 9.59 5.73 -1.01
C CYS A 349 9.90 5.85 0.48
N ALA A 350 9.21 6.76 1.16
CA ALA A 350 9.42 7.01 2.59
C ALA A 350 9.26 5.74 3.44
N SER A 351 8.20 4.94 3.19
CA SER A 351 7.99 3.69 3.92
C SER A 351 9.06 2.63 3.65
N ARG A 352 9.53 2.49 2.40
CA ARG A 352 10.59 1.54 2.07
C ARG A 352 11.89 1.93 2.79
N ALA A 353 12.25 3.20 2.72
CA ALA A 353 13.45 3.75 3.34
C ALA A 353 13.50 3.48 4.85
N TYR A 354 12.50 3.95 5.60
CA TYR A 354 12.52 3.84 7.06
C TYR A 354 12.33 2.40 7.54
N LEU A 355 11.52 1.58 6.85
CA LEU A 355 11.32 0.19 7.28
C LEU A 355 12.58 -0.65 7.08
N THR A 356 13.26 -0.48 5.95
CA THR A 356 14.55 -1.14 5.72
C THR A 356 15.57 -0.72 6.78
N GLU A 357 15.64 0.58 7.12
CA GLU A 357 16.53 1.05 8.18
C GLU A 357 16.14 0.51 9.56
N LYS A 358 14.84 0.49 9.89
CA LYS A 358 14.32 -0.08 11.15
C LYS A 358 14.80 -1.50 11.37
N PHE A 359 14.74 -2.36 10.36
CA PHE A 359 15.20 -3.75 10.49
C PHE A 359 16.73 -3.90 10.40
N LYS A 360 17.44 -2.93 9.83
CA LYS A 360 18.90 -2.91 9.75
C LYS A 360 19.57 -2.41 11.04
N SER A 361 19.09 -1.31 11.62
CA SER A 361 19.72 -0.63 12.76
C SER A 361 18.88 -0.61 14.04
N GLY A 362 17.62 -1.03 13.97
CA GLY A 362 16.68 -0.99 15.10
C GLY A 362 16.05 0.39 15.34
N LYS A 363 16.34 1.40 14.50
CA LYS A 363 15.85 2.77 14.68
C LYS A 363 14.75 3.12 13.69
N ILE A 364 13.71 3.79 14.17
CA ILE A 364 12.70 4.42 13.30
C ILE A 364 13.24 5.77 12.89
N ASP A 365 13.70 5.87 11.64
CA ASP A 365 14.31 7.09 11.11
C ASP A 365 13.78 7.40 9.70
N LEU A 366 13.13 8.56 9.57
CA LEU A 366 12.61 9.08 8.29
C LEU A 366 13.60 10.01 7.58
N SER A 367 14.82 10.18 8.07
CA SER A 367 15.88 10.96 7.41
C SER A 367 16.78 10.10 6.51
N VAL A 368 16.51 8.80 6.40
CA VAL A 368 17.28 7.90 5.52
C VAL A 368 16.74 7.88 4.09
N ARG A 369 17.64 7.80 3.11
CA ARG A 369 17.24 7.64 1.70
C ARG A 369 16.82 6.19 1.40
N ASP A 370 16.04 6.04 0.35
CA ASP A 370 15.58 4.74 -0.11
C ASP A 370 16.73 3.80 -0.53
N PRO A 371 16.71 2.50 -0.16
CA PRO A 371 17.77 1.54 -0.48
C PRO A 371 18.01 1.35 -1.98
N TYR A 372 17.06 1.72 -2.84
CA TYR A 372 17.23 1.66 -4.28
C TYR A 372 17.79 2.95 -4.90
N CYS A 373 18.32 3.89 -4.09
CA CYS A 373 18.95 5.12 -4.58
C CYS A 373 19.81 4.87 -5.84
N ILE A 374 19.46 5.50 -6.96
CA ILE A 374 20.09 5.23 -8.26
C ILE A 374 21.60 5.47 -8.22
N LEU A 375 22.06 6.51 -7.51
CA LEU A 375 23.48 6.84 -7.38
C LEU A 375 24.25 5.78 -6.58
N ASP A 376 23.62 5.14 -5.60
CA ASP A 376 24.24 4.04 -4.84
C ASP A 376 24.28 2.76 -5.67
N ALA A 377 23.21 2.52 -6.43
CA ALA A 377 23.09 1.36 -7.30
C ALA A 377 24.08 1.42 -8.47
N GLU A 378 24.28 2.59 -9.09
CA GLU A 378 25.28 2.83 -10.15
C GLU A 378 26.72 2.79 -9.63
N ARG A 379 26.98 3.09 -8.35
CA ARG A 379 28.31 2.89 -7.75
C ARG A 379 28.63 1.42 -7.49
N SER A 380 27.60 0.63 -7.23
CA SER A 380 27.72 -0.79 -6.87
C SER A 380 27.71 -1.72 -8.10
N ASN A 381 27.17 -1.25 -9.22
CA ASN A 381 27.12 -1.98 -10.49
C ASN A 381 28.05 -1.33 -11.52
N SER A 382 28.66 -2.15 -12.39
CA SER A 382 29.49 -1.66 -13.50
C SER A 382 28.68 -1.04 -14.66
N GLU A 383 27.35 -1.17 -14.64
CA GLU A 383 26.46 -0.73 -15.71
C GLU A 383 25.49 0.36 -15.22
N ARG A 384 25.18 1.29 -16.13
CA ARG A 384 24.23 2.37 -15.88
C ARG A 384 22.81 1.80 -15.83
N LEU A 385 22.06 2.15 -14.80
CA LEU A 385 20.70 1.67 -14.58
C LEU A 385 19.70 2.62 -15.25
N THR A 386 19.60 2.53 -16.58
CA THR A 386 18.64 3.32 -17.37
C THR A 386 17.51 2.46 -17.86
N ILE A 387 16.29 2.98 -17.80
CA ILE A 387 15.11 2.36 -18.41
C ILE A 387 14.96 2.92 -19.83
N GLY A 388 14.70 2.04 -20.79
CA GLY A 388 14.59 2.38 -22.21
C GLY A 388 13.41 3.29 -22.58
N ASN A 389 13.14 3.45 -23.88
CA ASN A 389 12.08 4.34 -24.38
C ASN A 389 10.70 3.94 -23.83
N ILE A 390 10.10 4.84 -23.05
CA ILE A 390 8.77 4.64 -22.46
C ILE A 390 7.71 5.23 -23.37
N GLU A 391 6.73 4.40 -23.69
CA GLU A 391 5.52 4.83 -24.36
C GLU A 391 4.43 5.14 -23.33
N MET A 392 3.88 6.36 -23.35
CA MET A 392 2.81 6.75 -22.43
C MET A 392 1.47 6.22 -22.93
N PHE A 393 0.71 5.58 -22.05
CA PHE A 393 -0.67 5.22 -22.34
C PHE A 393 -1.55 6.47 -22.33
N GLN A 394 -2.16 6.80 -23.47
CA GLN A 394 -3.09 7.91 -23.59
C GLN A 394 -4.50 7.39 -23.87
N GLN A 395 -5.36 7.42 -22.86
CA GLN A 395 -6.79 7.23 -23.06
C GLN A 395 -7.56 8.29 -22.25
N PRO A 396 -8.22 9.25 -22.93
CA PRO A 396 -9.07 10.22 -22.28
C PRO A 396 -10.20 9.50 -21.50
N GLY A 397 -10.39 9.86 -20.23
CA GLY A 397 -11.54 9.42 -19.43
C GLY A 397 -11.32 8.21 -18.50
N ILE A 398 -10.22 7.46 -18.63
CA ILE A 398 -9.91 6.40 -17.65
C ILE A 398 -9.39 7.03 -16.36
N VAL A 399 -10.16 6.88 -15.28
CA VAL A 399 -9.77 7.20 -13.90
C VAL A 399 -9.54 5.89 -13.19
N LEU A 400 -8.30 5.58 -12.80
CA LEU A 400 -8.01 4.42 -11.96
C LEU A 400 -7.79 4.92 -10.53
N VAL A 401 -8.52 4.38 -9.55
CA VAL A 401 -8.36 4.73 -8.13
C VAL A 401 -6.94 4.45 -7.63
N HIS A 402 -6.27 3.50 -8.26
CA HIS A 402 -4.90 3.12 -7.93
C HIS A 402 -3.82 4.07 -8.48
N ARG A 403 -4.16 5.11 -9.25
CA ARG A 403 -3.24 6.19 -9.66
C ARG A 403 -2.94 7.15 -8.52
N ASP A 404 -1.71 7.65 -8.42
CA ASP A 404 -1.26 8.59 -7.38
C ASP A 404 -1.52 8.09 -5.93
N TYR A 405 -1.80 6.80 -5.74
CA TYR A 405 -2.22 6.22 -4.46
C TYR A 405 -1.03 5.70 -3.64
N LEU A 406 -0.08 5.00 -4.27
CA LEU A 406 1.11 4.41 -3.64
C LEU A 406 2.32 4.49 -4.57
N CYS A 407 3.52 4.32 -4.02
CA CYS A 407 4.74 4.11 -4.80
C CYS A 407 4.68 2.76 -5.53
N THR A 408 4.17 2.78 -6.76
CA THR A 408 3.87 1.61 -7.58
C THR A 408 4.06 1.94 -9.06
N LEU A 409 4.19 0.91 -9.89
CA LEU A 409 4.23 1.01 -11.35
C LEU A 409 2.99 0.34 -11.92
N ILE A 410 2.24 1.02 -12.80
CA ILE A 410 1.11 0.44 -13.56
C ILE A 410 1.40 0.59 -15.05
N ALA A 411 1.25 -0.50 -15.79
CA ALA A 411 1.52 -0.54 -17.22
C ALA A 411 0.45 -1.36 -17.96
N LYS A 412 0.16 -1.00 -19.20
CA LYS A 412 -0.74 -1.71 -20.10
C LYS A 412 0.08 -2.57 -21.06
N PRO A 413 -0.13 -3.90 -21.13
CA PRO A 413 0.47 -4.72 -22.18
C PRO A 413 0.26 -4.12 -23.59
N LYS A 414 1.32 -4.08 -24.39
CA LYS A 414 1.23 -3.73 -25.82
C LYS A 414 0.50 -4.80 -26.61
#